data_AF-A0A3B1AW41-F1
#
_entry.id   AF-A0A3B1AW41-F1
#
_cell.length_a   1.000
_cell.length_b   1.000
_cell.length_c   1.000
_cell.angle_alpha   90.00
_cell.angle_beta   90.00
_cell.angle_gamma   90.00
#
_symmetry.space_group_name_H-M   'P 1'
#
loop_
_entity.id
_entity.type
_entity.pdbx_description
1 polymer ?
#
loop_
_entity_poly.entity_id
_entity_poly.type
_entity_poly.pdbx_seq_one_letter_code
_entity_poly.pdbx_strand_id
1 'polypeptide(L)'
;MTMTARIESDGPYARLDEQGKYQLRTLFDLSSSQHTQATTPMRRISPYGGLPNESNVGFHTPLHDGDEVLISCLNGDPDRPMIVGTVPNPERVSPVTSANPSVNRLRTLSDNELTFDDTKQKEAITLRTYEGYNILHMDAAAVGHKVRLATEHGAMVTFAKKTIHRQSDDTMTERVGNDRLVKVKNMHRTETQTKEIHHQAKTDHEHAAHKNMRTESGKNTELQTGRHMVIDVEDNVNITIKGSGGLFATVKNNDVFIQSANKIDIKGQGGGDITFEQSGGGFKIDAGGVVSFYGKKVFFGGSGGVQLNGKVNYSVPGPNPPGPVSTAAPIGFAGINALIDPADPEIIHLVWSEKRFTPGETVQQMFTVKKAKPGETATITIYECDADDSKQQIDQQMVVLDSGEGHYVFDWVRSAKDAEADLEKDEQVDDDGPLIYRFVVELNGVTSDDSPPLLMPTTYEIQLSANLGEVSSLYSREPYLIKKEGGVIRAAETDATGTILLRCADPTANYSVCVLGQEYMLDMTDFSDPADAQGQQERLGLLGYDGLIETDISDKHAQILAANLYRSEQDLPTEKYSLDPNISSSIDKKIK
;
A
#
# COMPACT_ATOMS: atom_id res chain seq x y z
N MET A 1 5.00 -6.62 -68.53
CA MET A 1 3.65 -7.21 -68.67
C MET A 1 3.31 -7.85 -67.33
N THR A 2 2.09 -7.63 -66.84
CA THR A 2 1.67 -8.09 -65.52
C THR A 2 0.25 -8.65 -65.61
N MET A 3 -0.01 -9.78 -64.97
CA MET A 3 -1.26 -10.54 -65.08
C MET A 3 -1.52 -11.33 -63.80
N THR A 4 -2.77 -11.77 -63.59
CA THR A 4 -3.16 -12.56 -62.42
C THR A 4 -3.14 -14.07 -62.70
N ALA A 5 -2.86 -14.84 -61.66
CA ALA A 5 -2.88 -16.29 -61.65
C ALA A 5 -3.36 -16.81 -60.29
N ARG A 6 -3.70 -18.09 -60.21
CA ARG A 6 -4.07 -18.77 -58.96
C ARG A 6 -3.06 -19.85 -58.64
N ILE A 7 -2.65 -19.93 -57.37
CA ILE A 7 -1.81 -21.01 -56.88
C ILE A 7 -2.57 -22.33 -56.96
N GLU A 8 -1.90 -23.40 -57.41
CA GLU A 8 -2.45 -24.76 -57.43
C GLU A 8 -1.66 -25.66 -56.45
N SER A 9 -2.36 -26.32 -55.54
CA SER A 9 -1.82 -27.32 -54.62
C SER A 9 -2.82 -28.46 -54.37
N ASP A 10 -2.32 -29.64 -54.01
CA ASP A 10 -3.10 -30.88 -53.86
C ASP A 10 -3.52 -31.17 -52.39
N GLY A 11 -3.24 -30.26 -51.46
CA GLY A 11 -3.47 -30.47 -50.03
C GLY A 11 -3.60 -29.16 -49.23
N PRO A 12 -3.69 -29.23 -47.89
CA PRO A 12 -3.94 -28.07 -47.03
C PRO A 12 -2.77 -27.07 -46.97
N TYR A 13 -1.62 -27.41 -47.55
CA TYR A 13 -0.41 -26.59 -47.59
C TYR A 13 0.04 -26.35 -49.04
N ALA A 14 0.89 -25.34 -49.23
CA ALA A 14 1.50 -25.01 -50.51
C ALA A 14 2.29 -26.20 -51.11
N ARG A 15 2.12 -26.47 -52.41
CA ARG A 15 3.02 -27.36 -53.15
C ARG A 15 4.25 -26.58 -53.60
N LEU A 16 5.37 -26.80 -52.92
CA LEU A 16 6.66 -26.16 -53.19
C LEU A 16 7.68 -27.15 -53.78
N ASP A 17 8.53 -26.68 -54.70
CA ASP A 17 9.72 -27.43 -55.12
C ASP A 17 10.89 -27.26 -54.13
N GLU A 18 12.02 -27.93 -54.39
CA GLU A 18 13.24 -27.86 -53.56
C GLU A 18 13.81 -26.43 -53.41
N GLN A 19 13.38 -25.49 -54.26
CA GLN A 19 13.79 -24.08 -54.27
C GLN A 19 12.68 -23.15 -53.74
N GLY A 20 11.56 -23.68 -53.27
CA GLY A 20 10.43 -22.88 -52.77
C GLY A 20 9.59 -22.21 -53.87
N LYS A 21 9.59 -22.75 -55.10
CA LYS A 21 8.76 -22.28 -56.20
C LYS A 21 7.36 -22.88 -56.16
N TYR A 22 6.40 -22.17 -56.74
CA TYR A 22 4.98 -22.50 -56.71
C TYR A 22 4.48 -23.00 -58.06
N GLN A 23 3.53 -23.94 -58.03
CA GLN A 23 2.67 -24.22 -59.18
C GLN A 23 1.48 -23.25 -59.20
N LEU A 24 1.09 -22.81 -60.39
CA LEU A 24 -0.03 -21.90 -60.57
C LEU A 24 -0.73 -22.16 -61.90
N ARG A 25 -1.91 -21.56 -62.07
CA ARG A 25 -2.62 -21.47 -63.33
C ARG A 25 -2.96 -20.01 -63.62
N THR A 26 -2.61 -19.53 -64.80
CA THR A 26 -3.00 -18.18 -65.22
C THR A 26 -4.49 -18.14 -65.54
N LEU A 27 -5.16 -17.00 -65.31
CA LEU A 27 -6.61 -16.91 -65.49
C LEU A 27 -7.08 -17.04 -66.96
N PHE A 28 -6.16 -16.90 -67.92
CA PHE A 28 -6.42 -17.07 -69.36
C PHE A 28 -5.95 -18.44 -69.88
N ASP A 29 -5.44 -19.33 -69.02
CA ASP A 29 -5.13 -20.70 -69.42
C ASP A 29 -6.44 -21.47 -69.69
N LEU A 30 -6.68 -21.77 -70.97
CA LEU A 30 -7.82 -22.57 -71.43
C LEU A 30 -7.44 -24.03 -71.69
N SER A 31 -6.22 -24.44 -71.32
CA SER A 31 -5.75 -25.81 -71.53
C SER A 31 -6.49 -26.81 -70.64
N SER A 32 -6.58 -28.06 -71.10
CA SER A 32 -7.14 -29.18 -70.32
C SER A 32 -6.12 -29.81 -69.37
N SER A 33 -5.06 -29.08 -68.99
CA SER A 33 -4.02 -29.56 -68.08
C SER A 33 -4.60 -29.87 -66.71
N GLN A 34 -4.18 -30.96 -66.07
CA GLN A 34 -4.63 -31.32 -64.72
C GLN A 34 -4.21 -30.24 -63.70
N HIS A 35 -4.92 -30.18 -62.57
CA HIS A 35 -4.54 -29.35 -61.42
C HIS A 35 -3.08 -29.63 -61.05
N THR A 36 -2.30 -28.58 -60.77
CA THR A 36 -0.85 -28.55 -60.52
C THR A 36 0.07 -28.86 -61.70
N GLN A 37 -0.47 -29.03 -62.91
CA GLN A 37 0.29 -29.34 -64.13
C GLN A 37 0.17 -28.25 -65.21
N ALA A 38 -0.48 -27.12 -64.89
CA ALA A 38 -0.70 -26.04 -65.85
C ALA A 38 0.57 -25.24 -66.18
N THR A 39 1.51 -25.15 -65.24
CA THR A 39 2.77 -24.40 -65.41
C THR A 39 4.00 -25.15 -64.90
N THR A 40 5.18 -24.67 -65.28
CA THR A 40 6.44 -24.97 -64.59
C THR A 40 6.51 -24.20 -63.27
N PRO A 41 7.14 -24.73 -62.20
CA PRO A 41 7.25 -24.03 -60.92
C PRO A 41 7.86 -22.62 -61.04
N MET A 42 7.19 -21.63 -60.45
CA MET A 42 7.55 -20.21 -60.55
C MET A 42 8.11 -19.66 -59.24
N ARG A 43 9.11 -18.77 -59.35
CA ARG A 43 9.71 -18.06 -58.21
C ARG A 43 8.81 -16.93 -57.72
N ARG A 44 8.85 -16.67 -56.42
CA ARG A 44 8.22 -15.51 -55.78
C ARG A 44 9.27 -14.51 -55.30
N ILE A 45 9.01 -13.22 -55.46
CA ILE A 45 9.77 -12.16 -54.80
C ILE A 45 9.71 -12.37 -53.29
N SER A 46 10.86 -12.28 -52.64
CA SER A 46 10.96 -12.28 -51.18
C SER A 46 11.41 -10.90 -50.70
N PRO A 47 10.83 -10.36 -49.62
CA PRO A 47 11.33 -9.15 -48.96
C PRO A 47 12.77 -9.27 -48.48
N TYR A 48 13.23 -10.50 -48.17
CA TYR A 48 14.58 -10.78 -47.69
C TYR A 48 15.08 -12.14 -48.15
N GLY A 49 16.33 -12.21 -48.61
CA GLY A 49 17.03 -13.43 -48.98
C GLY A 49 18.44 -13.44 -48.40
N GLY A 50 18.88 -14.60 -47.92
CA GLY A 50 20.20 -14.78 -47.31
C GLY A 50 21.35 -14.94 -48.30
N LEU A 51 22.56 -15.11 -47.77
CA LEU A 51 23.77 -15.36 -48.54
C LEU A 51 23.78 -16.79 -49.13
N PRO A 52 24.44 -17.00 -50.28
CA PRO A 52 24.69 -18.35 -50.79
C PRO A 52 25.46 -19.22 -49.79
N ASN A 53 25.08 -20.49 -49.64
CA ASN A 53 25.73 -21.50 -48.79
C ASN A 53 25.68 -21.26 -47.26
N GLU A 54 24.88 -20.30 -46.80
CA GLU A 54 24.44 -20.27 -45.39
C GLU A 54 23.18 -21.12 -45.21
N SER A 55 22.80 -21.41 -43.96
CA SER A 55 21.49 -21.98 -43.65
C SER A 55 20.37 -21.19 -44.36
N ASN A 56 19.24 -21.83 -44.70
CA ASN A 56 18.10 -21.18 -45.38
C ASN A 56 17.63 -19.92 -44.61
N VAL A 57 18.04 -18.74 -45.07
CA VAL A 57 17.74 -17.43 -44.46
C VAL A 57 16.85 -16.62 -45.41
N GLY A 58 15.75 -16.06 -44.90
CA GLY A 58 14.83 -15.24 -45.70
C GLY A 58 13.48 -14.99 -45.02
N PHE A 59 12.58 -14.28 -45.71
CA PHE A 59 11.18 -14.12 -45.31
C PHE A 59 10.27 -14.96 -46.21
N HIS A 60 9.65 -16.01 -45.68
CA HIS A 60 8.79 -16.88 -46.47
C HIS A 60 7.47 -17.20 -45.76
N THR A 61 6.37 -16.62 -46.24
CA THR A 61 5.00 -16.99 -45.88
C THR A 61 4.39 -17.87 -46.97
N PRO A 62 4.12 -19.17 -46.76
CA PRO A 62 3.58 -20.03 -47.82
C PRO A 62 2.22 -19.54 -48.33
N LEU A 63 2.04 -19.55 -49.66
CA LEU A 63 0.73 -19.32 -50.29
C LEU A 63 -0.10 -20.60 -50.29
N HIS A 64 -1.42 -20.49 -50.23
CA HIS A 64 -2.32 -21.62 -50.19
C HIS A 64 -2.95 -21.87 -51.56
N ASP A 65 -3.52 -23.06 -51.75
CA ASP A 65 -4.32 -23.37 -52.93
C ASP A 65 -5.39 -22.29 -53.15
N GLY A 66 -5.55 -21.89 -54.40
CA GLY A 66 -6.50 -20.87 -54.82
C GLY A 66 -6.11 -19.42 -54.52
N ASP A 67 -5.00 -19.16 -53.82
CA ASP A 67 -4.53 -17.79 -53.57
C ASP A 67 -4.27 -17.06 -54.89
N GLU A 68 -4.83 -15.86 -55.00
CA GLU A 68 -4.65 -15.02 -56.17
C GLU A 68 -3.33 -14.26 -56.08
N VAL A 69 -2.52 -14.42 -57.13
CA VAL A 69 -1.20 -13.82 -57.24
C VAL A 69 -1.08 -12.98 -58.49
N LEU A 70 -0.23 -11.97 -58.39
CA LEU A 70 0.21 -11.18 -59.53
C LEU A 70 1.55 -11.74 -60.03
N ILE A 71 1.63 -12.02 -61.33
CA ILE A 71 2.87 -12.41 -62.00
C ILE A 71 3.34 -11.28 -62.92
N SER A 72 4.64 -11.04 -62.95
CA SER A 72 5.29 -10.06 -63.83
C SER A 72 6.34 -10.74 -64.70
N CYS A 73 6.32 -10.42 -65.99
CA CYS A 73 7.27 -10.94 -66.97
C CYS A 73 8.53 -10.08 -66.97
N LEU A 74 9.68 -10.67 -66.55
CA LEU A 74 10.96 -9.97 -66.49
C LEU A 74 11.35 -9.47 -67.89
N ASN A 75 11.71 -8.19 -68.01
CA ASN A 75 12.01 -7.52 -69.30
C ASN A 75 10.88 -7.63 -70.34
N GLY A 76 9.64 -7.89 -69.91
CA GLY A 76 8.51 -8.09 -70.81
C GLY A 76 8.46 -9.46 -71.49
N ASP A 77 9.36 -10.39 -71.12
CA ASP A 77 9.47 -11.73 -71.69
C ASP A 77 8.45 -12.70 -71.02
N PRO A 78 7.41 -13.16 -71.74
CA PRO A 78 6.41 -14.09 -71.19
C PRO A 78 6.98 -15.42 -70.69
N ASP A 79 8.17 -15.82 -71.17
CA ASP A 79 8.84 -17.06 -70.75
C ASP A 79 9.61 -16.89 -69.43
N ARG A 80 9.66 -15.68 -68.89
CA ARG A 80 10.34 -15.35 -67.61
C ARG A 80 9.39 -14.72 -66.59
N PRO A 81 8.27 -15.38 -66.25
CA PRO A 81 7.34 -14.89 -65.26
C PRO A 81 7.91 -15.04 -63.83
N MET A 82 7.53 -14.13 -62.96
CA MET A 82 7.84 -14.18 -61.54
C MET A 82 6.66 -13.67 -60.73
N ILE A 83 6.33 -14.37 -59.63
CA ILE A 83 5.28 -13.94 -58.71
C ILE A 83 5.80 -12.71 -57.95
N VAL A 84 5.07 -11.59 -58.03
CA VAL A 84 5.45 -10.34 -57.36
C VAL A 84 4.75 -10.15 -56.02
N GLY A 85 3.58 -10.76 -55.82
CA GLY A 85 2.81 -10.68 -54.58
C GLY A 85 1.43 -11.29 -54.71
N THR A 86 0.69 -11.31 -53.60
CA THR A 86 -0.73 -11.68 -53.56
C THR A 86 -1.62 -10.44 -53.66
N VAL A 87 -2.86 -10.65 -54.08
CA VAL A 87 -3.87 -9.59 -54.15
C VAL A 87 -5.08 -10.01 -53.32
N PRO A 88 -5.52 -9.20 -52.33
CA PRO A 88 -6.76 -9.48 -51.61
C PRO A 88 -7.97 -9.48 -52.56
N ASN A 89 -8.92 -10.36 -52.30
CA ASN A 89 -10.18 -10.46 -53.05
C ASN A 89 -11.34 -10.80 -52.09
N PRO A 90 -12.61 -10.84 -52.55
CA PRO A 90 -13.75 -11.11 -51.66
C PRO A 90 -13.71 -12.46 -50.93
N GLU A 91 -13.01 -13.46 -51.48
CA GLU A 91 -12.83 -14.78 -50.83
C GLU A 91 -11.63 -14.79 -49.87
N ARG A 92 -10.62 -13.95 -50.12
CA ARG A 92 -9.38 -13.80 -49.35
C ARG A 92 -9.19 -12.34 -48.94
N VAL A 93 -9.97 -11.91 -47.94
CA VAL A 93 -9.99 -10.51 -47.46
C VAL A 93 -8.68 -10.15 -46.75
N SER A 94 -8.23 -8.90 -46.92
CA SER A 94 -7.07 -8.37 -46.21
C SER A 94 -7.28 -8.39 -44.67
N PRO A 95 -6.26 -8.70 -43.87
CA PRO A 95 -6.34 -8.62 -42.40
C PRO A 95 -6.48 -7.17 -41.88
N VAL A 96 -6.24 -6.18 -42.75
CA VAL A 96 -6.39 -4.75 -42.50
C VAL A 96 -7.37 -4.18 -43.52
N THR A 97 -8.43 -3.56 -43.04
CA THR A 97 -9.56 -3.03 -43.81
C THR A 97 -9.94 -1.65 -43.28
N SER A 98 -11.00 -1.04 -43.82
CA SER A 98 -11.55 0.21 -43.29
C SER A 98 -12.01 0.11 -41.83
N ALA A 99 -12.22 -1.09 -41.29
CA ALA A 99 -12.58 -1.29 -39.89
C ALA A 99 -11.41 -1.13 -38.92
N ASN A 100 -10.16 -1.23 -39.40
CA ASN A 100 -8.95 -1.19 -38.59
C ASN A 100 -7.76 -0.52 -39.33
N PRO A 101 -7.91 0.71 -39.83
CA PRO A 101 -6.95 1.33 -40.74
C PRO A 101 -5.63 1.74 -40.07
N SER A 102 -5.59 1.86 -38.74
CA SER A 102 -4.40 2.17 -37.93
C SER A 102 -3.55 0.95 -37.59
N VAL A 103 -3.97 -0.25 -38.00
CA VAL A 103 -3.37 -1.51 -37.57
C VAL A 103 -2.38 -2.03 -38.62
N ASN A 104 -1.17 -2.35 -38.18
CA ASN A 104 -0.16 -3.12 -38.92
C ASN A 104 -0.16 -4.56 -38.39
N ARG A 105 -0.50 -5.55 -39.22
CA ARG A 105 -0.74 -6.92 -38.75
C ARG A 105 -0.11 -7.98 -39.64
N LEU A 106 0.59 -8.92 -39.01
CA LEU A 106 0.95 -10.23 -39.56
C LEU A 106 0.11 -11.28 -38.85
N ARG A 107 -0.83 -11.91 -39.57
CA ARG A 107 -1.68 -12.99 -39.06
C ARG A 107 -1.55 -14.21 -39.95
N THR A 108 -1.29 -15.36 -39.33
CA THR A 108 -1.16 -16.66 -40.02
C THR A 108 -2.50 -17.41 -40.06
N LEU A 109 -2.61 -18.44 -40.91
CA LEU A 109 -3.84 -19.23 -41.05
C LEU A 109 -4.27 -19.90 -39.74
N SER A 110 -3.32 -20.31 -38.90
CA SER A 110 -3.56 -20.91 -37.57
C SER A 110 -3.74 -19.86 -36.46
N ASP A 111 -4.02 -18.61 -36.81
CA ASP A 111 -4.29 -17.53 -35.86
C ASP A 111 -3.13 -17.13 -34.92
N ASN A 112 -1.89 -17.37 -35.34
CA ASN A 112 -0.74 -16.69 -34.72
C ASN A 112 -0.65 -15.28 -35.29
N GLU A 113 -0.48 -14.29 -34.43
CA GLU A 113 -0.57 -12.88 -34.80
C GLU A 113 0.50 -12.02 -34.12
N LEU A 114 1.11 -11.14 -34.91
CA LEU A 114 1.90 -9.98 -34.46
C LEU A 114 1.22 -8.71 -34.98
N THR A 115 0.85 -7.81 -34.08
CA THR A 115 0.11 -6.59 -34.38
C THR A 115 0.79 -5.37 -33.76
N PHE A 116 0.89 -4.29 -34.53
CA PHE A 116 1.23 -2.93 -34.07
C PHE A 116 0.02 -2.03 -34.37
N ASP A 117 -0.61 -1.48 -33.36
CA ASP A 117 -1.74 -0.56 -33.49
C ASP A 117 -1.26 0.88 -33.27
N ASP A 118 -1.39 1.72 -34.29
CA ASP A 118 -0.99 3.13 -34.26
C ASP A 118 -2.16 4.06 -33.91
N THR A 119 -3.25 3.51 -33.34
CA THR A 119 -4.37 4.33 -32.86
C THR A 119 -3.87 5.26 -31.76
N LYS A 120 -3.96 6.57 -32.02
CA LYS A 120 -3.50 7.63 -31.11
C LYS A 120 -4.01 7.42 -29.68
N GLN A 121 -3.10 7.48 -28.69
CA GLN A 121 -3.35 7.27 -27.24
C GLN A 121 -3.83 5.86 -26.85
N LYS A 122 -3.79 4.92 -27.78
CA LYS A 122 -4.12 3.49 -27.60
C LYS A 122 -3.10 2.62 -28.33
N GLU A 123 -1.88 3.12 -28.46
CA GLU A 123 -0.82 2.45 -29.18
C GLU A 123 -0.49 1.13 -28.49
N ALA A 124 -0.40 0.05 -29.26
CA ALA A 124 -0.19 -1.27 -28.69
C ALA A 124 0.61 -2.20 -29.60
N ILE A 125 1.41 -3.06 -28.97
CA ILE A 125 2.10 -4.17 -29.62
C ILE A 125 1.57 -5.46 -29.01
N THR A 126 1.07 -6.37 -29.86
CA THR A 126 0.54 -7.65 -29.44
C THR A 126 1.20 -8.78 -30.19
N LEU A 127 1.76 -9.74 -29.47
CA LEU A 127 2.14 -11.06 -29.97
C LEU A 127 1.25 -12.10 -29.30
N ARG A 128 0.49 -12.85 -30.10
CA ARG A 128 -0.41 -13.88 -29.58
C ARG A 128 -0.40 -15.15 -30.42
N THR A 129 -0.67 -16.27 -29.76
CA THR A 129 -1.00 -17.54 -30.43
C THR A 129 -2.50 -17.65 -30.68
N TYR A 130 -2.91 -18.78 -31.26
CA TYR A 130 -4.31 -19.18 -31.46
C TYR A 130 -5.23 -18.70 -30.32
N GLU A 131 -6.28 -17.95 -30.69
CA GLU A 131 -7.32 -17.41 -29.78
C GLU A 131 -6.79 -16.60 -28.57
N GLY A 132 -5.51 -16.22 -28.55
CA GLY A 132 -4.93 -15.52 -27.40
C GLY A 132 -4.58 -16.45 -26.24
N TYR A 133 -4.40 -17.75 -26.46
CA TYR A 133 -3.99 -18.67 -25.38
C TYR A 133 -2.65 -18.31 -24.74
N ASN A 134 -1.74 -17.70 -25.51
CA ASN A 134 -0.51 -17.11 -25.01
C ASN A 134 -0.39 -15.70 -25.58
N ILE A 135 -0.10 -14.73 -24.71
CA ILE A 135 -0.10 -13.31 -25.07
C ILE A 135 1.12 -12.62 -24.46
N LEU A 136 1.81 -11.84 -25.29
CA LEU A 136 2.62 -10.69 -24.89
C LEU A 136 1.95 -9.43 -25.45
N HIS A 137 1.44 -8.58 -24.57
CA HIS A 137 0.77 -7.33 -24.92
C HIS A 137 1.47 -6.17 -24.22
N MET A 138 1.80 -5.13 -24.98
CA MET A 138 2.43 -3.91 -24.50
C MET A 138 1.57 -2.75 -25.00
N ASP A 139 0.88 -2.06 -24.11
CA ASP A 139 0.03 -0.92 -24.46
C ASP A 139 0.52 0.36 -23.78
N ALA A 140 0.41 1.45 -24.53
CA ALA A 140 0.77 2.80 -24.11
C ALA A 140 -0.49 3.66 -23.93
N ALA A 141 -1.57 3.07 -23.42
CA ALA A 141 -2.80 3.80 -23.16
C ALA A 141 -2.53 4.99 -22.23
N ALA A 142 -3.17 6.12 -22.49
CA ALA A 142 -2.92 7.39 -21.79
C ALA A 142 -3.05 7.32 -20.26
N VAL A 143 -3.80 6.34 -19.73
CA VAL A 143 -4.07 6.16 -18.29
C VAL A 143 -3.17 5.08 -17.66
N GLY A 144 -2.00 4.83 -18.24
CA GLY A 144 -0.98 3.96 -17.66
C GLY A 144 -0.53 2.89 -18.64
N HIS A 145 0.76 2.91 -18.96
CA HIS A 145 1.36 1.92 -19.82
C HIS A 145 1.38 0.56 -19.12
N LYS A 146 1.10 -0.50 -19.87
CA LYS A 146 1.01 -1.85 -19.32
C LYS A 146 1.74 -2.86 -20.19
N VAL A 147 2.34 -3.83 -19.52
CA VAL A 147 2.86 -5.05 -20.14
C VAL A 147 2.15 -6.24 -19.53
N ARG A 148 1.54 -7.09 -20.37
CA ARG A 148 0.92 -8.36 -19.98
C ARG A 148 1.65 -9.51 -20.65
N LEU A 149 2.17 -10.43 -19.83
CA LEU A 149 2.63 -11.75 -20.26
C LEU A 149 1.69 -12.79 -19.64
N ALA A 150 0.95 -13.53 -20.46
CA ALA A 150 -0.07 -14.46 -19.97
C ALA A 150 -0.12 -15.76 -20.79
N THR A 151 -0.50 -16.84 -20.09
CA THR A 151 -0.92 -18.12 -20.67
C THR A 151 -2.30 -18.43 -20.09
N GLU A 152 -3.34 -18.33 -20.91
CA GLU A 152 -4.73 -18.55 -20.49
C GLU A 152 -5.08 -20.05 -20.43
N HIS A 153 -4.43 -20.85 -21.27
CA HIS A 153 -4.64 -22.29 -21.36
C HIS A 153 -3.29 -23.01 -21.33
N GLY A 154 -2.76 -23.27 -20.13
CA GLY A 154 -1.58 -24.12 -19.97
C GLY A 154 -0.57 -23.63 -18.94
N ALA A 155 0.66 -24.11 -19.10
CA ALA A 155 1.75 -23.83 -18.18
C ALA A 155 2.65 -22.69 -18.67
N MET A 156 3.07 -21.84 -17.75
CA MET A 156 4.14 -20.86 -17.96
C MET A 156 5.39 -21.32 -17.19
N VAL A 157 6.55 -21.33 -17.84
CA VAL A 157 7.83 -21.67 -17.21
C VAL A 157 8.82 -20.53 -17.42
N THR A 158 9.31 -19.94 -16.33
CA THR A 158 10.44 -19.00 -16.36
C THR A 158 11.70 -19.71 -15.89
N PHE A 159 12.73 -19.75 -16.73
CA PHE A 159 14.00 -20.40 -16.42
C PHE A 159 15.17 -19.50 -16.78
N ALA A 160 16.15 -19.42 -15.89
CA ALA A 160 17.47 -18.86 -16.19
C ALA A 160 18.55 -19.78 -15.66
N LYS A 161 19.60 -19.99 -16.45
CA LYS A 161 20.79 -20.77 -16.03
C LYS A 161 21.57 -20.10 -14.89
N LYS A 162 21.47 -18.77 -14.78
CA LYS A 162 22.15 -17.95 -13.79
C LYS A 162 21.12 -17.26 -12.90
N THR A 163 20.85 -15.99 -13.17
CA THR A 163 20.10 -15.11 -12.29
C THR A 163 18.76 -14.75 -12.92
N ILE A 164 17.70 -14.81 -12.13
CA ILE A 164 16.45 -14.10 -12.37
C ILE A 164 16.42 -12.97 -11.31
N HIS A 165 16.43 -11.72 -11.75
CA HIS A 165 16.24 -10.55 -10.89
C HIS A 165 14.81 -10.03 -11.10
N ARG A 166 14.10 -9.76 -10.00
CA ARG A 166 12.77 -9.15 -10.01
C ARG A 166 12.77 -8.00 -9.01
N GLN A 167 12.30 -6.84 -9.44
CA GLN A 167 12.21 -5.64 -8.63
C GLN A 167 10.92 -4.91 -9.00
N SER A 168 10.26 -4.37 -7.99
CA SER A 168 9.18 -3.40 -8.09
C SER A 168 9.49 -2.30 -7.07
N ASP A 169 9.36 -1.03 -7.46
CA ASP A 169 9.67 0.10 -6.58
C ASP A 169 8.51 0.44 -5.64
N ASP A 170 7.29 0.04 -6.02
CA ASP A 170 6.08 0.23 -5.21
C ASP A 170 5.60 -1.11 -4.66
N THR A 171 4.75 -1.83 -5.41
CA THR A 171 4.09 -3.05 -4.91
C THR A 171 4.42 -4.27 -5.77
N MET A 172 4.58 -5.43 -5.13
CA MET A 172 4.68 -6.74 -5.80
C MET A 172 3.74 -7.74 -5.12
N THR A 173 2.80 -8.29 -5.88
CA THR A 173 1.80 -9.26 -5.40
C THR A 173 1.98 -10.62 -6.09
N GLU A 174 1.85 -11.70 -5.32
CA GLU A 174 1.87 -13.08 -5.82
C GLU A 174 0.64 -13.83 -5.27
N ARG A 175 -0.19 -14.36 -6.17
CA ARG A 175 -1.34 -15.21 -5.80
C ARG A 175 -1.14 -16.62 -6.36
N VAL A 176 -1.32 -17.62 -5.52
CA VAL A 176 -1.17 -19.04 -5.87
C VAL A 176 -2.47 -19.77 -5.52
N GLY A 177 -3.08 -20.43 -6.51
CA GLY A 177 -4.39 -21.07 -6.34
C GLY A 177 -4.36 -22.45 -5.66
N ASN A 178 -3.21 -23.13 -5.70
CA ASN A 178 -3.01 -24.44 -5.05
C ASN A 178 -1.74 -24.40 -4.20
N ASP A 179 -0.61 -24.90 -4.72
CA ASP A 179 0.64 -25.05 -3.96
C ASP A 179 1.71 -24.04 -4.36
N ARG A 180 2.35 -23.41 -3.37
CA ARG A 180 3.60 -22.66 -3.56
C ARG A 180 4.76 -23.47 -2.97
N LEU A 181 5.66 -23.96 -3.83
CA LEU A 181 6.81 -24.76 -3.41
C LEU A 181 8.10 -23.97 -3.58
N VAL A 182 8.77 -23.67 -2.46
CA VAL A 182 10.05 -22.95 -2.45
C VAL A 182 11.16 -23.88 -1.95
N LYS A 183 12.06 -24.29 -2.85
CA LYS A 183 13.21 -25.14 -2.54
C LYS A 183 14.50 -24.37 -2.78
N VAL A 184 15.25 -24.10 -1.72
CA VAL A 184 16.46 -23.28 -1.77
C VAL A 184 17.64 -24.08 -1.23
N LYS A 185 18.71 -24.19 -2.04
CA LYS A 185 19.89 -25.00 -1.68
C LYS A 185 20.75 -24.36 -0.58
N ASN A 186 20.88 -23.03 -0.60
CA ASN A 186 21.81 -22.30 0.26
C ASN A 186 21.09 -21.48 1.34
N MET A 187 20.46 -20.36 0.97
CA MET A 187 19.85 -19.42 1.92
C MET A 187 18.57 -18.83 1.36
N HIS A 188 17.51 -18.83 2.18
CA HIS A 188 16.31 -18.01 2.00
C HIS A 188 16.30 -16.93 3.08
N ARG A 189 16.04 -15.67 2.71
CA ARG A 189 16.03 -14.51 3.60
C ARG A 189 14.81 -13.65 3.27
N THR A 190 14.10 -13.23 4.31
CA THR A 190 13.01 -12.24 4.26
C THR A 190 13.35 -11.15 5.27
N GLU A 191 13.25 -9.89 4.85
CA GLU A 191 13.67 -8.73 5.65
C GLU A 191 12.80 -7.53 5.27
N THR A 192 12.37 -6.78 6.29
CA THR A 192 11.60 -5.54 6.17
C THR A 192 12.33 -4.45 6.94
N GLN A 193 12.28 -3.20 6.45
CA GLN A 193 12.98 -2.07 7.08
C GLN A 193 12.13 -1.33 8.12
N THR A 194 10.83 -1.24 7.88
CA THR A 194 9.92 -0.35 8.63
C THR A 194 8.80 -1.11 9.32
N LYS A 195 8.23 -2.10 8.64
CA LYS A 195 7.03 -2.82 9.07
C LYS A 195 7.29 -4.31 9.31
N GLU A 196 6.24 -5.03 9.64
CA GLU A 196 6.24 -6.42 10.07
C GLU A 196 6.42 -7.44 8.93
N ILE A 197 6.79 -8.66 9.32
CA ILE A 197 6.61 -9.88 8.52
C ILE A 197 5.48 -10.65 9.18
N HIS A 198 4.39 -10.89 8.45
CA HIS A 198 3.24 -11.64 8.93
C HIS A 198 3.17 -13.03 8.29
N HIS A 199 2.95 -14.05 9.14
CA HIS A 199 2.74 -15.43 8.72
C HIS A 199 1.47 -15.95 9.39
N GLN A 200 0.53 -16.41 8.57
CA GLN A 200 -0.75 -16.94 9.02
C GLN A 200 -1.11 -18.19 8.22
N ALA A 201 -1.65 -19.20 8.90
CA ALA A 201 -2.16 -20.43 8.32
C ALA A 201 -3.52 -20.75 8.94
N LYS A 202 -4.41 -21.36 8.15
CA LYS A 202 -5.74 -21.78 8.62
C LYS A 202 -5.66 -23.01 9.52
N THR A 203 -4.68 -23.89 9.29
CA THR A 203 -4.51 -25.13 10.06
C THR A 203 -3.25 -25.07 10.90
N ASP A 204 -2.07 -25.14 10.27
CA ASP A 204 -0.82 -25.43 10.97
C ASP A 204 0.35 -24.56 10.46
N HIS A 205 1.23 -24.19 11.38
CA HIS A 205 2.58 -23.73 11.09
C HIS A 205 3.57 -24.77 11.61
N GLU A 206 4.40 -25.31 10.71
CA GLU A 206 5.44 -26.27 11.07
C GLU A 206 6.83 -25.67 10.85
N HIS A 207 7.64 -25.65 11.92
CA HIS A 207 9.04 -25.24 11.87
C HIS A 207 9.90 -26.41 12.34
N ALA A 208 10.75 -26.92 11.43
CA ALA A 208 11.67 -28.00 11.71
C ALA A 208 13.09 -27.62 11.27
N ALA A 209 14.06 -27.76 12.15
CA ALA A 209 15.47 -27.56 11.84
C ALA A 209 16.30 -28.70 12.42
N HIS A 210 17.30 -29.15 11.66
CA HIS A 210 18.17 -30.26 12.10
C HIS A 210 19.18 -29.83 13.18
N LYS A 211 19.70 -28.60 13.11
CA LYS A 211 20.75 -28.12 14.02
C LYS A 211 20.21 -27.20 15.12
N ASN A 212 19.45 -26.17 14.73
CA ASN A 212 18.99 -25.15 15.66
C ASN A 212 17.77 -24.39 15.12
N MET A 213 16.88 -24.01 16.03
CA MET A 213 15.87 -22.97 15.83
C MET A 213 16.17 -21.84 16.82
N ARG A 214 16.35 -20.62 16.34
CA ARG A 214 16.68 -19.45 17.18
C ARG A 214 15.65 -18.35 16.94
N THR A 215 15.03 -17.90 18.02
CA THR A 215 14.17 -16.73 18.06
C THR A 215 14.80 -15.70 18.98
N GLU A 216 14.99 -14.49 18.49
CA GLU A 216 15.65 -13.40 19.22
C GLU A 216 14.88 -12.11 19.00
N SER A 217 14.63 -11.38 20.08
CA SER A 217 13.97 -10.08 20.07
C SER A 217 14.75 -9.12 20.96
N GLY A 218 14.92 -7.88 20.51
CA GLY A 218 15.56 -6.82 21.30
C GLY A 218 14.65 -6.21 22.36
N LYS A 219 13.35 -6.51 22.32
CA LYS A 219 12.34 -6.04 23.28
C LYS A 219 11.56 -7.23 23.83
N ASN A 220 10.39 -7.51 23.27
CA ASN A 220 9.46 -8.51 23.77
C ASN A 220 9.37 -9.71 22.83
N THR A 221 9.16 -10.89 23.42
CA THR A 221 8.73 -12.11 22.73
C THR A 221 7.51 -12.62 23.44
N GLU A 222 6.40 -12.79 22.72
CA GLU A 222 5.12 -13.24 23.28
C GLU A 222 4.68 -14.55 22.62
N LEU A 223 4.18 -15.48 23.43
CA LEU A 223 3.62 -16.76 22.98
C LEU A 223 2.26 -16.96 23.64
N GLN A 224 1.20 -16.98 22.85
CA GLN A 224 -0.17 -17.16 23.31
C GLN A 224 -0.75 -18.44 22.70
N THR A 225 -1.36 -19.30 23.53
CA THR A 225 -2.02 -20.53 23.10
C THR A 225 -3.41 -20.62 23.72
N GLY A 226 -4.41 -21.04 22.92
CA GLY A 226 -5.78 -21.17 23.39
C GLY A 226 -6.06 -22.42 24.23
N ARG A 227 -5.24 -23.48 24.11
CA ARG A 227 -5.50 -24.77 24.79
C ARG A 227 -4.30 -25.30 25.55
N HIS A 228 -3.19 -25.57 24.86
CA HIS A 228 -2.02 -26.19 25.45
C HIS A 228 -0.73 -25.67 24.81
N MET A 229 0.31 -25.56 25.63
CA MET A 229 1.69 -25.40 25.20
C MET A 229 2.46 -26.62 25.74
N VAL A 230 3.24 -27.25 24.89
CA VAL A 230 4.06 -28.41 25.25
C VAL A 230 5.52 -28.07 24.97
N ILE A 231 6.37 -28.29 25.96
CA ILE A 231 7.83 -28.19 25.85
C ILE A 231 8.37 -29.56 26.25
N ASP A 232 8.72 -30.36 25.25
CA ASP A 232 9.27 -31.70 25.41
C ASP A 232 10.74 -31.70 24.96
N VAL A 233 11.65 -32.03 25.87
CA VAL A 233 13.10 -31.86 25.67
C VAL A 233 13.84 -33.04 26.29
N GLU A 234 14.77 -33.62 25.53
CA GLU A 234 15.50 -34.84 25.93
C GLU A 234 16.55 -34.62 27.03
N ASP A 235 17.25 -33.48 27.01
CA ASP A 235 18.38 -33.22 27.91
C ASP A 235 18.04 -32.17 28.97
N ASN A 236 17.93 -30.89 28.58
CA ASN A 236 17.72 -29.82 29.54
C ASN A 236 16.87 -28.66 29.02
N VAL A 237 16.16 -28.02 29.94
CA VAL A 237 15.52 -26.71 29.72
C VAL A 237 16.19 -25.71 30.66
N ASN A 238 16.72 -24.63 30.10
CA ASN A 238 17.36 -23.56 30.85
C ASN A 238 16.57 -22.25 30.68
N ILE A 239 16.14 -21.68 31.81
CA ILE A 239 15.52 -20.34 31.87
C ILE A 239 16.45 -19.45 32.70
N THR A 240 16.92 -18.35 32.11
CA THR A 240 17.85 -17.43 32.77
C THR A 240 17.34 -16.00 32.65
N ILE A 241 17.20 -15.33 33.80
CA ILE A 241 16.82 -13.92 33.88
C ILE A 241 18.05 -13.15 34.37
N LYS A 242 18.57 -12.26 33.51
CA LYS A 242 19.77 -11.47 33.79
C LYS A 242 19.45 -10.08 34.35
N GLY A 243 18.26 -9.56 34.07
CA GLY A 243 17.81 -8.25 34.54
C GLY A 243 17.29 -8.30 35.98
N SER A 244 16.87 -7.15 36.51
CA SER A 244 16.27 -7.01 37.84
C SER A 244 14.85 -7.58 37.97
N GLY A 245 14.27 -8.03 36.86
CA GLY A 245 12.96 -8.70 36.85
C GLY A 245 12.97 -10.10 37.46
N GLY A 246 11.82 -10.75 37.48
CA GLY A 246 11.63 -12.09 38.04
C GLY A 246 10.91 -13.04 37.08
N LEU A 247 10.88 -14.32 37.44
CA LEU A 247 10.04 -15.33 36.79
C LEU A 247 8.67 -15.33 37.46
N PHE A 248 7.61 -15.10 36.69
CA PHE A 248 6.24 -15.17 37.16
C PHE A 248 5.53 -16.37 36.53
N ALA A 249 5.07 -17.31 37.36
CA ALA A 249 4.24 -18.43 36.94
C ALA A 249 2.92 -18.37 37.71
N THR A 250 1.83 -18.08 37.01
CA THR A 250 0.50 -17.90 37.62
C THR A 250 -0.48 -18.91 37.04
N VAL A 251 -1.14 -19.67 37.90
CA VAL A 251 -2.25 -20.56 37.54
C VAL A 251 -3.52 -20.00 38.16
N LYS A 252 -4.44 -19.52 37.31
CA LYS A 252 -5.70 -18.90 37.77
C LYS A 252 -6.68 -19.93 38.35
N ASN A 253 -6.69 -21.13 37.79
CA ASN A 253 -7.60 -22.20 38.15
C ASN A 253 -6.86 -23.54 38.18
N ASN A 254 -7.25 -24.42 39.10
CA ASN A 254 -6.65 -25.74 39.32
C ASN A 254 -5.23 -25.68 39.89
N ASP A 255 -4.44 -26.72 39.62
CA ASP A 255 -3.22 -27.01 40.36
C ASP A 255 -1.95 -26.67 39.58
N VAL A 256 -0.89 -26.38 40.33
CA VAL A 256 0.49 -26.43 39.84
C VAL A 256 1.06 -27.78 40.25
N PHE A 257 1.50 -28.59 39.28
CA PHE A 257 2.12 -29.89 39.55
C PHE A 257 3.62 -29.87 39.18
N ILE A 258 4.48 -30.12 40.18
CA ILE A 258 5.93 -30.19 40.01
C ILE A 258 6.39 -31.55 40.52
N GLN A 259 6.95 -32.37 39.62
CA GLN A 259 7.39 -33.72 39.94
C GLN A 259 8.79 -33.98 39.39
N SER A 260 9.60 -34.71 40.16
CA SER A 260 10.88 -35.26 39.72
C SER A 260 11.01 -36.69 40.26
N ALA A 261 11.54 -37.60 39.44
CA ALA A 261 11.77 -38.98 39.85
C ALA A 261 12.94 -39.12 40.84
N ASN A 262 13.83 -38.12 40.91
CA ASN A 262 15.00 -38.14 41.78
C ASN A 262 14.94 -37.01 42.81
N LYS A 263 15.20 -35.77 42.38
CA LYS A 263 15.37 -34.63 43.28
C LYS A 263 14.62 -33.41 42.79
N ILE A 264 13.99 -32.70 43.73
CA ILE A 264 13.52 -31.32 43.56
C ILE A 264 14.41 -30.45 44.46
N ASP A 265 15.13 -29.50 43.88
CA ASP A 265 15.96 -28.53 44.59
C ASP A 265 15.37 -27.14 44.43
N ILE A 266 15.03 -26.48 45.54
CA ILE A 266 14.65 -25.07 45.59
C ILE A 266 15.68 -24.36 46.47
N LYS A 267 16.48 -23.47 45.87
CA LYS A 267 17.60 -22.80 46.55
C LYS A 267 17.57 -21.30 46.27
N GLY A 268 17.61 -20.51 47.34
CA GLY A 268 17.88 -19.08 47.30
C GLY A 268 19.31 -18.80 47.74
N GLN A 269 20.02 -17.92 47.02
CA GLN A 269 21.37 -17.48 47.38
C GLN A 269 21.44 -15.97 47.64
N GLY A 270 20.32 -15.25 47.51
CA GLY A 270 20.22 -13.80 47.70
C GLY A 270 19.79 -13.40 49.12
N GLY A 271 19.63 -12.09 49.34
CA GLY A 271 19.23 -11.51 50.63
C GLY A 271 17.72 -11.49 50.91
N GLY A 272 16.93 -12.30 50.22
CA GLY A 272 15.46 -12.37 50.37
C GLY A 272 14.99 -13.71 50.92
N ASP A 273 13.70 -13.78 51.28
CA ASP A 273 13.11 -14.97 51.90
C ASP A 273 12.68 -16.01 50.85
N ILE A 274 12.83 -17.30 51.15
CA ILE A 274 12.13 -18.40 50.47
C ILE A 274 10.83 -18.65 51.24
N THR A 275 9.67 -18.44 50.63
CA THR A 275 8.37 -18.51 51.33
C THR A 275 7.41 -19.50 50.66
N PHE A 276 6.76 -20.32 51.47
CA PHE A 276 5.63 -21.17 51.09
C PHE A 276 4.46 -20.84 52.01
N GLU A 277 3.36 -20.36 51.45
CA GLU A 277 2.22 -19.86 52.21
C GLU A 277 0.89 -20.30 51.59
N GLN A 278 -0.10 -20.56 52.46
CA GLN A 278 -1.49 -20.70 52.09
C GLN A 278 -2.40 -20.11 53.18
N SER A 279 -3.28 -19.17 52.81
CA SER A 279 -4.32 -18.60 53.70
C SER A 279 -3.79 -18.12 55.07
N GLY A 280 -2.64 -17.45 55.08
CA GLY A 280 -2.01 -16.91 56.29
C GLY A 280 -1.31 -17.94 57.18
N GLY A 281 -1.15 -19.19 56.72
CA GLY A 281 -0.30 -20.20 57.34
C GLY A 281 0.80 -20.65 56.38
N GLY A 282 2.00 -20.90 56.89
CA GLY A 282 3.13 -21.23 56.02
C GLY A 282 4.45 -21.44 56.75
N PHE A 283 5.50 -21.56 55.95
CA PHE A 283 6.87 -21.51 56.43
C PHE A 283 7.73 -20.63 55.52
N LYS A 284 8.75 -20.01 56.10
CA LYS A 284 9.72 -19.19 55.37
C LYS A 284 11.14 -19.45 55.85
N ILE A 285 12.10 -19.27 54.96
CA ILE A 285 13.53 -19.26 55.25
C ILE A 285 14.03 -17.86 54.91
N ASP A 286 14.49 -17.12 55.91
CA ASP A 286 15.02 -15.77 55.68
C ASP A 286 16.47 -15.77 55.16
N ALA A 287 16.98 -14.60 54.82
CA ALA A 287 18.35 -14.40 54.33
C ALA A 287 19.44 -14.84 55.34
N GLY A 288 19.12 -14.92 56.64
CA GLY A 288 20.01 -15.41 57.68
C GLY A 288 19.98 -16.94 57.84
N GLY A 289 19.13 -17.63 57.07
CA GLY A 289 18.92 -19.08 57.17
C GLY A 289 17.97 -19.49 58.30
N VAL A 290 17.25 -18.56 58.92
CA VAL A 290 16.28 -18.87 59.97
C VAL A 290 14.99 -19.39 59.34
N VAL A 291 14.58 -20.59 59.76
CA VAL A 291 13.31 -21.20 59.36
C VAL A 291 12.21 -20.78 60.35
N SER A 292 11.17 -20.11 59.85
CA SER A 292 10.01 -19.68 60.63
C SER A 292 8.74 -20.38 60.16
N PHE A 293 7.97 -20.94 61.10
CA PHE A 293 6.64 -21.49 60.86
C PHE A 293 5.57 -20.56 61.48
N TYR A 294 4.47 -20.30 60.78
CA TYR A 294 3.42 -19.38 61.23
C TYR A 294 2.02 -19.82 60.79
N GLY A 295 0.99 -19.34 61.51
CA GLY A 295 -0.41 -19.62 61.24
C GLY A 295 -1.26 -19.65 62.51
N LYS A 296 -2.60 -19.73 62.36
CA LYS A 296 -3.54 -19.78 63.50
C LYS A 296 -3.29 -20.97 64.43
N LYS A 297 -2.81 -22.09 63.87
CA LYS A 297 -2.39 -23.29 64.60
C LYS A 297 -1.16 -23.86 63.89
N VAL A 298 -0.05 -24.03 64.62
CA VAL A 298 1.14 -24.75 64.16
C VAL A 298 1.24 -26.01 65.01
N PHE A 299 1.08 -27.19 64.38
CA PHE A 299 1.07 -28.48 65.06
C PHE A 299 2.27 -29.31 64.60
N PHE A 300 3.07 -29.78 65.56
CA PHE A 300 4.14 -30.72 65.32
C PHE A 300 3.75 -32.05 66.01
N GLY A 301 3.33 -33.03 65.22
CA GLY A 301 2.85 -34.32 65.74
C GLY A 301 3.59 -35.51 65.15
N GLY A 302 4.08 -36.39 66.02
CA GLY A 302 4.67 -37.68 65.68
C GLY A 302 4.53 -38.64 66.86
N SER A 303 4.31 -39.92 66.61
CA SER A 303 4.11 -40.96 67.64
C SER A 303 5.33 -41.14 68.58
N GLY A 304 6.50 -40.61 68.21
CA GLY A 304 7.74 -40.61 68.99
C GLY A 304 8.18 -39.23 69.55
N GLY A 305 7.34 -38.19 69.48
CA GLY A 305 7.70 -36.83 69.89
C GLY A 305 8.48 -36.04 68.82
N VAL A 306 8.71 -34.74 69.06
CA VAL A 306 9.42 -33.82 68.16
C VAL A 306 10.78 -33.50 68.79
N GLN A 307 11.88 -33.84 68.11
CA GLN A 307 13.23 -33.44 68.52
C GLN A 307 13.67 -32.20 67.76
N LEU A 308 13.86 -31.11 68.48
CA LEU A 308 14.49 -29.89 67.98
C LEU A 308 15.92 -29.85 68.52
N ASN A 309 16.88 -30.27 67.70
CA ASN A 309 18.30 -30.25 68.06
C ASN A 309 18.87 -28.83 67.86
N GLY A 310 19.12 -28.11 68.96
CA GLY A 310 19.67 -26.76 68.96
C GLY A 310 19.06 -25.85 70.01
N LYS A 311 19.47 -24.58 70.06
CA LYS A 311 18.86 -23.56 70.93
C LYS A 311 17.49 -23.17 70.36
N VAL A 312 16.42 -23.59 71.02
CA VAL A 312 15.05 -23.24 70.65
C VAL A 312 14.66 -21.94 71.35
N ASN A 313 14.49 -20.86 70.58
CA ASN A 313 13.86 -19.62 71.06
C ASN A 313 12.46 -19.55 70.45
N TYR A 314 11.42 -19.41 71.28
CA TYR A 314 10.08 -19.11 70.81
C TYR A 314 9.74 -17.66 71.15
N SER A 315 9.25 -16.93 70.16
CA SER A 315 8.71 -15.59 70.27
C SER A 315 7.31 -15.65 69.68
N VAL A 316 6.33 -15.02 70.34
CA VAL A 316 4.97 -14.86 69.79
C VAL A 316 4.84 -13.42 69.31
N PRO A 317 5.42 -13.05 68.14
CA PRO A 317 5.21 -11.73 67.58
C PRO A 317 3.78 -11.61 67.04
N GLY A 318 3.22 -10.40 67.06
CA GLY A 318 1.93 -10.11 66.44
C GLY A 318 1.92 -10.40 64.93
N PRO A 319 0.72 -10.61 64.34
CA PRO A 319 0.59 -11.07 62.97
C PRO A 319 1.04 -9.99 61.98
N ASN A 320 2.23 -10.16 61.39
CA ASN A 320 2.61 -9.45 60.17
C ASN A 320 2.64 -10.46 59.02
N PRO A 321 1.48 -10.80 58.43
CA PRO A 321 1.45 -11.56 57.20
C PRO A 321 2.23 -10.81 56.10
N PRO A 322 2.91 -11.50 55.17
CA PRO A 322 3.50 -10.88 54.00
C PRO A 322 2.46 -10.03 53.26
N GLY A 323 2.86 -8.84 52.82
CA GLY A 323 2.00 -7.98 52.02
C GLY A 323 1.60 -8.64 50.69
N PRO A 324 0.45 -8.29 50.10
CA PRO A 324 0.01 -8.84 48.83
C PRO A 324 1.02 -8.55 47.72
N VAL A 325 1.35 -9.57 46.93
CA VAL A 325 2.18 -9.42 45.73
C VAL A 325 1.29 -8.95 44.59
N SER A 326 1.55 -7.75 44.07
CA SER A 326 0.84 -7.21 42.91
C SER A 326 1.13 -8.06 41.68
N THR A 327 0.09 -8.54 41.00
CA THR A 327 0.20 -9.20 39.69
C THR A 327 -0.48 -8.32 38.65
N ALA A 328 0.25 -7.98 37.59
CA ALA A 328 -0.32 -7.28 36.44
C ALA A 328 -1.36 -8.18 35.75
N ALA A 329 -2.47 -7.58 35.30
CA ALA A 329 -3.50 -8.30 34.58
C ALA A 329 -2.95 -8.87 33.26
N PRO A 330 -3.28 -10.12 32.88
CA PRO A 330 -2.89 -10.66 31.58
C PRO A 330 -3.56 -9.89 30.44
N ILE A 331 -2.82 -9.71 29.35
CA ILE A 331 -3.35 -9.19 28.08
C ILE A 331 -4.42 -10.18 27.60
N GLY A 332 -5.58 -9.67 27.20
CA GLY A 332 -6.68 -10.48 26.67
C GLY A 332 -6.29 -11.13 25.35
N PHE A 333 -6.65 -12.40 25.17
CA PHE A 333 -6.52 -13.08 23.89
C PHE A 333 -7.56 -12.53 22.91
N ALA A 334 -7.12 -11.84 21.85
CA ALA A 334 -8.00 -11.20 20.87
C ALA A 334 -8.49 -12.15 19.75
N GLY A 335 -8.08 -13.43 19.75
CA GLY A 335 -8.36 -14.33 18.63
C GLY A 335 -7.51 -14.00 17.40
N ILE A 336 -7.54 -14.88 16.40
CA ILE A 336 -6.95 -14.64 15.09
C ILE A 336 -8.12 -14.59 14.10
N ASN A 337 -8.20 -13.53 13.30
CA ASN A 337 -9.23 -13.41 12.27
C ASN A 337 -9.12 -14.58 11.28
N ALA A 338 -10.25 -15.17 10.88
CA ALA A 338 -10.24 -16.29 9.95
C ALA A 338 -9.70 -15.86 8.58
N LEU A 339 -8.79 -16.66 8.00
CA LEU A 339 -8.37 -16.48 6.61
C LEU A 339 -9.54 -16.77 5.67
N ILE A 340 -9.77 -15.85 4.75
CA ILE A 340 -10.81 -15.87 3.71
C ILE A 340 -10.48 -16.96 2.67
N ASP A 341 -11.48 -17.68 2.16
CA ASP A 341 -11.28 -18.79 1.21
C ASP A 341 -10.81 -18.26 -0.15
N PRO A 342 -9.86 -18.92 -0.85
CA PRO A 342 -9.46 -18.53 -2.20
C PRO A 342 -10.60 -18.50 -3.24
N ALA A 343 -11.73 -19.14 -2.98
CA ALA A 343 -12.94 -19.09 -3.80
C ALA A 343 -13.84 -17.89 -3.51
N ASP A 344 -13.65 -17.21 -2.37
CA ASP A 344 -14.42 -16.04 -2.01
C ASP A 344 -14.05 -14.85 -2.92
N PRO A 345 -14.94 -13.83 -3.02
CA PRO A 345 -14.65 -12.61 -3.76
C PRO A 345 -13.33 -11.98 -3.30
N GLU A 346 -12.53 -11.49 -4.23
CA GLU A 346 -11.27 -10.80 -3.96
C GLU A 346 -11.43 -9.32 -4.31
N ILE A 347 -11.14 -8.45 -3.34
CA ILE A 347 -11.17 -7.00 -3.50
C ILE A 347 -9.74 -6.47 -3.37
N ILE A 348 -9.20 -5.89 -4.43
CA ILE A 348 -7.80 -5.46 -4.53
C ILE A 348 -7.66 -4.14 -5.28
N HIS A 349 -6.47 -3.53 -5.20
CA HIS A 349 -6.14 -2.24 -5.85
C HIS A 349 -7.06 -1.10 -5.43
N LEU A 350 -7.31 -0.97 -4.12
CA LEU A 350 -8.01 0.19 -3.58
C LEU A 350 -7.14 1.43 -3.78
N VAL A 351 -7.69 2.46 -4.41
CA VAL A 351 -7.01 3.73 -4.63
C VAL A 351 -8.03 4.86 -4.72
N TRP A 352 -7.65 6.03 -4.22
CA TRP A 352 -8.39 7.27 -4.46
C TRP A 352 -7.94 7.88 -5.78
N SER A 353 -8.82 8.58 -6.51
CA SER A 353 -8.41 9.29 -7.74
C SER A 353 -7.33 10.33 -7.48
N GLU A 354 -7.31 10.89 -6.27
CA GLU A 354 -6.38 11.92 -5.83
C GLU A 354 -5.71 11.53 -4.50
N LYS A 355 -4.52 12.07 -4.22
CA LYS A 355 -3.85 11.90 -2.92
C LYS A 355 -4.32 12.92 -1.88
N ARG A 356 -4.86 14.04 -2.35
CA ARG A 356 -5.37 15.15 -1.56
C ARG A 356 -6.69 15.61 -2.16
N PHE A 357 -7.58 16.18 -1.35
CA PHE A 357 -8.82 16.75 -1.84
C PHE A 357 -9.19 18.02 -1.07
N THR A 358 -9.95 18.89 -1.72
CA THR A 358 -10.59 20.04 -1.07
C THR A 358 -12.00 19.64 -0.65
N PRO A 359 -12.43 19.94 0.58
CA PRO A 359 -13.81 19.69 0.99
C PRO A 359 -14.82 20.33 0.04
N GLY A 360 -15.83 19.56 -0.36
CA GLY A 360 -16.83 19.93 -1.37
C GLY A 360 -16.50 19.47 -2.80
N GLU A 361 -15.26 19.07 -3.09
CA GLU A 361 -14.90 18.48 -4.37
C GLU A 361 -15.20 16.97 -4.42
N THR A 362 -15.44 16.47 -5.63
CA THR A 362 -15.63 15.04 -5.87
C THR A 362 -14.28 14.37 -6.04
N VAL A 363 -14.04 13.33 -5.24
CA VAL A 363 -12.92 12.40 -5.35
C VAL A 363 -13.47 11.00 -5.59
N GLN A 364 -12.78 10.18 -6.38
CA GLN A 364 -13.27 8.85 -6.73
C GLN A 364 -12.59 7.76 -5.91
N GLN A 365 -13.38 6.79 -5.46
CA GLN A 365 -12.95 5.54 -4.84
C GLN A 365 -12.87 4.49 -5.94
N MET A 366 -11.70 3.88 -6.11
CA MET A 366 -11.45 2.90 -7.16
C MET A 366 -10.98 1.59 -6.55
N PHE A 367 -11.55 0.47 -7.02
CA PHE A 367 -11.10 -0.86 -6.60
C PHE A 367 -11.39 -1.90 -7.68
N THR A 368 -10.74 -3.05 -7.57
CA THR A 368 -10.95 -4.20 -8.45
C THR A 368 -11.63 -5.32 -7.67
N VAL A 369 -12.74 -5.85 -8.20
CA VAL A 369 -13.37 -7.07 -7.68
C VAL A 369 -13.10 -8.23 -8.62
N LYS A 370 -12.81 -9.39 -8.05
CA LYS A 370 -12.76 -10.67 -8.75
C LYS A 370 -13.65 -11.68 -8.02
N LYS A 371 -14.18 -12.66 -8.74
CA LYS A 371 -14.97 -13.78 -8.22
C LYS A 371 -16.26 -13.38 -7.51
N ALA A 372 -16.77 -12.18 -7.76
CA ALA A 372 -18.13 -11.83 -7.35
C ALA A 372 -19.11 -12.14 -8.48
N LYS A 373 -20.39 -12.27 -8.12
CA LYS A 373 -21.46 -12.48 -9.11
C LYS A 373 -22.05 -11.14 -9.53
N PRO A 374 -22.46 -10.99 -10.80
CA PRO A 374 -23.26 -9.85 -11.22
C PRO A 374 -24.49 -9.67 -10.32
N GLY A 375 -24.73 -8.44 -9.87
CA GLY A 375 -25.84 -8.08 -8.98
C GLY A 375 -25.54 -8.18 -7.48
N GLU A 376 -24.34 -8.63 -7.08
CA GLU A 376 -23.94 -8.58 -5.67
C GLU A 376 -23.68 -7.14 -5.22
N THR A 377 -23.92 -6.86 -3.94
CA THR A 377 -23.77 -5.51 -3.37
C THR A 377 -22.49 -5.42 -2.57
N ALA A 378 -21.58 -4.53 -3.00
CA ALA A 378 -20.42 -4.15 -2.21
C ALA A 378 -20.78 -2.97 -1.30
N THR A 379 -20.22 -2.96 -0.10
CA THR A 379 -20.38 -1.89 0.88
C THR A 379 -19.04 -1.19 1.03
N ILE A 380 -18.97 0.07 0.62
CA ILE A 380 -17.78 0.92 0.77
C ILE A 380 -17.97 1.72 2.05
N THR A 381 -17.13 1.49 3.04
CA THR A 381 -17.15 2.24 4.31
C THR A 381 -15.96 3.17 4.35
N ILE A 382 -16.21 4.45 4.59
CA ILE A 382 -15.17 5.47 4.68
C ILE A 382 -14.94 5.79 6.16
N TYR A 383 -13.67 5.77 6.54
CA TYR A 383 -13.17 6.07 7.86
C TYR A 383 -12.34 7.35 7.82
N GLU A 384 -12.52 8.17 8.83
CA GLU A 384 -11.54 9.15 9.28
C GLU A 384 -10.59 8.42 10.26
N CYS A 385 -9.30 8.77 10.24
CA CYS A 385 -8.22 8.03 10.89
C CYS A 385 -7.30 8.97 11.66
N ASP A 386 -7.34 8.87 12.98
CA ASP A 386 -6.48 9.60 13.91
C ASP A 386 -5.00 9.13 13.81
N ALA A 387 -4.09 9.92 14.39
CA ALA A 387 -2.66 9.66 14.43
C ALA A 387 -2.25 8.34 15.14
N ASP A 388 -3.15 7.76 15.94
CA ASP A 388 -2.96 6.46 16.61
C ASP A 388 -3.50 5.26 15.79
N ASP A 389 -3.87 5.48 14.53
CA ASP A 389 -4.52 4.54 13.62
C ASP A 389 -5.92 4.08 14.09
N SER A 390 -6.53 4.74 15.08
CA SER A 390 -7.94 4.53 15.39
C SER A 390 -8.82 5.03 14.23
N LYS A 391 -9.99 4.41 14.07
CA LYS A 391 -10.86 4.65 12.90
C LYS A 391 -12.25 5.04 13.35
N GLN A 392 -12.69 6.22 12.91
CA GLN A 392 -14.07 6.64 13.02
C GLN A 392 -14.79 6.45 11.67
N GLN A 393 -15.84 5.64 11.64
CA GLN A 393 -16.69 5.56 10.44
C GLN A 393 -17.41 6.90 10.24
N ILE A 394 -17.25 7.50 9.06
CA ILE A 394 -17.82 8.80 8.73
C ILE A 394 -18.84 8.77 7.59
N ASP A 395 -18.80 7.74 6.75
CA ASP A 395 -19.70 7.58 5.61
C ASP A 395 -19.75 6.11 5.14
N GLN A 396 -20.78 5.77 4.38
CA GLN A 396 -20.99 4.44 3.83
C GLN A 396 -21.81 4.50 2.54
N GLN A 397 -21.30 3.84 1.49
CA GLN A 397 -21.97 3.70 0.20
C GLN A 397 -22.23 2.21 -0.09
N MET A 398 -23.45 1.88 -0.53
CA MET A 398 -23.79 0.53 -1.01
C MET A 398 -23.94 0.55 -2.52
N VAL A 399 -23.17 -0.30 -3.21
CA VAL A 399 -23.04 -0.28 -4.66
C VAL A 399 -23.27 -1.67 -5.24
N VAL A 400 -24.10 -1.76 -6.29
CA VAL A 400 -24.39 -3.03 -6.97
C VAL A 400 -23.37 -3.23 -8.08
N LEU A 401 -22.69 -4.39 -8.07
CA LEU A 401 -21.67 -4.75 -9.03
C LEU A 401 -22.33 -5.26 -10.33
N ASP A 402 -22.15 -4.53 -11.43
CA ASP A 402 -22.81 -4.80 -12.72
C ASP A 402 -22.33 -6.08 -13.40
N SER A 403 -21.04 -6.38 -13.27
CA SER A 403 -20.34 -7.47 -13.97
C SER A 403 -19.85 -8.55 -13.01
N GLY A 404 -19.86 -8.29 -11.69
CA GLY A 404 -19.31 -9.18 -10.66
C GLY A 404 -17.76 -9.28 -10.68
N GLU A 405 -17.11 -8.91 -11.78
CA GLU A 405 -15.66 -8.85 -11.89
C GLU A 405 -15.26 -7.65 -12.73
N GLY A 406 -14.32 -6.83 -12.25
CA GLY A 406 -13.90 -5.64 -12.96
C GLY A 406 -13.34 -4.55 -12.06
N HIS A 407 -13.02 -3.41 -12.69
CA HIS A 407 -12.64 -2.18 -12.01
C HIS A 407 -13.88 -1.33 -11.78
N TYR A 408 -14.09 -0.91 -10.54
CA TYR A 408 -15.22 -0.10 -10.13
C TYR A 408 -14.73 1.26 -9.65
N VAL A 409 -15.51 2.29 -9.95
CA VAL A 409 -15.21 3.69 -9.64
C VAL A 409 -16.47 4.33 -9.09
N PHE A 410 -16.38 4.94 -7.91
CA PHE A 410 -17.50 5.60 -7.25
C PHE A 410 -17.09 6.98 -6.74
N ASP A 411 -18.00 7.94 -6.89
CA ASP A 411 -17.76 9.31 -6.48
C ASP A 411 -18.03 9.48 -4.98
N TRP A 412 -17.17 10.26 -4.33
CA TRP A 412 -17.29 10.63 -2.93
C TRP A 412 -17.05 12.11 -2.74
N VAL A 413 -17.82 12.71 -1.83
CA VAL A 413 -17.74 14.13 -1.49
C VAL A 413 -17.86 14.25 0.02
N ARG A 414 -16.87 14.87 0.67
CA ARG A 414 -16.99 15.33 2.06
C ARG A 414 -17.28 16.81 2.05
N SER A 415 -18.39 17.25 2.64
CA SER A 415 -18.73 18.68 2.69
C SER A 415 -17.76 19.43 3.62
N ALA A 416 -17.54 20.72 3.37
CA ALA A 416 -16.71 21.56 4.24
C ALA A 416 -17.19 21.56 5.70
N LYS A 417 -18.51 21.50 5.91
CA LYS A 417 -19.11 21.40 7.25
C LYS A 417 -18.75 20.08 7.95
N ASP A 418 -18.79 18.96 7.23
CA ASP A 418 -18.52 17.66 7.83
C ASP A 418 -17.02 17.47 8.10
N ALA A 419 -16.16 17.99 7.21
CA ALA A 419 -14.72 18.03 7.41
C ALA A 419 -14.32 18.93 8.60
N GLU A 420 -15.00 20.06 8.81
CA GLU A 420 -14.80 20.90 10.01
C GLU A 420 -15.19 20.15 11.29
N ALA A 421 -16.30 19.40 11.27
CA ALA A 421 -16.72 18.60 12.41
C ALA A 421 -15.77 17.44 12.72
N ASP A 422 -14.99 16.98 11.74
CA ASP A 422 -13.93 15.99 11.95
C ASP A 422 -12.70 16.68 12.59
N LEU A 423 -12.27 17.84 12.07
CA LEU A 423 -11.21 18.65 12.71
C LEU A 423 -11.51 19.00 14.18
N GLU A 424 -12.75 19.38 14.50
CA GLU A 424 -13.17 19.70 15.87
C GLU A 424 -13.05 18.50 16.83
N LYS A 425 -13.11 17.26 16.32
CA LYS A 425 -12.93 16.07 17.14
C LYS A 425 -11.46 15.78 17.40
N ASP A 426 -10.61 15.89 16.38
CA ASP A 426 -9.16 15.76 16.51
C ASP A 426 -8.61 16.73 17.56
N GLU A 427 -9.11 17.97 17.54
CA GLU A 427 -8.72 18.99 18.51
C GLU A 427 -9.12 18.64 19.96
N GLN A 428 -10.17 17.83 20.16
CA GLN A 428 -10.57 17.35 21.51
C GLN A 428 -9.64 16.25 22.05
N VAL A 429 -8.92 15.56 21.17
CA VAL A 429 -7.99 14.48 21.52
C VAL A 429 -6.52 14.88 21.38
N ASP A 430 -6.25 16.17 21.15
CA ASP A 430 -4.91 16.74 20.96
C ASP A 430 -4.18 16.10 19.75
N ASP A 431 -4.94 15.70 18.72
CA ASP A 431 -4.37 15.26 17.44
C ASP A 431 -4.11 16.47 16.54
N ASP A 432 -2.83 16.69 16.26
CA ASP A 432 -2.36 17.81 15.49
C ASP A 432 -2.12 17.54 13.98
N GLY A 433 -2.44 16.33 13.51
CA GLY A 433 -2.25 15.86 12.14
C GLY A 433 -3.23 16.45 11.09
N PRO A 434 -2.97 16.22 9.79
CA PRO A 434 -3.97 16.44 8.75
C PRO A 434 -5.05 15.36 8.83
N LEU A 435 -6.31 15.69 8.49
CA LEU A 435 -7.35 14.66 8.40
C LEU A 435 -6.97 13.61 7.37
N ILE A 436 -7.07 12.34 7.79
CA ILE A 436 -6.74 11.18 6.97
C ILE A 436 -8.01 10.38 6.75
N TYR A 437 -8.38 10.22 5.48
CA TYR A 437 -9.50 9.36 5.11
C TYR A 437 -9.02 8.09 4.44
N ARG A 438 -9.62 6.96 4.81
CA ARG A 438 -9.42 5.66 4.17
C ARG A 438 -10.76 5.03 3.89
N PHE A 439 -10.86 4.27 2.82
CA PHE A 439 -12.03 3.43 2.58
C PHE A 439 -11.66 1.97 2.59
N VAL A 440 -12.65 1.17 2.97
CA VAL A 440 -12.63 -0.29 2.96
C VAL A 440 -13.86 -0.75 2.21
N VAL A 441 -13.74 -1.84 1.46
CA VAL A 441 -14.86 -2.42 0.74
C VAL A 441 -15.16 -3.79 1.33
N GLU A 442 -16.44 -4.04 1.63
CA GLU A 442 -16.95 -5.33 2.07
C GLU A 442 -17.88 -5.94 1.01
N LEU A 443 -17.71 -7.23 0.74
CA LEU A 443 -18.55 -7.98 -0.19
C LEU A 443 -18.72 -9.41 0.30
N ASN A 444 -19.97 -9.82 0.57
CA ASN A 444 -20.29 -11.17 1.07
C ASN A 444 -19.50 -11.58 2.34
N GLY A 445 -19.20 -10.62 3.23
CA GLY A 445 -18.40 -10.85 4.45
C GLY A 445 -16.89 -10.91 4.22
N VAL A 446 -16.41 -10.70 2.99
CA VAL A 446 -15.00 -10.42 2.68
C VAL A 446 -14.78 -8.93 2.80
N THR A 447 -13.87 -8.52 3.68
CA THR A 447 -13.44 -7.14 3.83
C THR A 447 -12.07 -6.95 3.17
N SER A 448 -11.88 -5.87 2.42
CA SER A 448 -10.59 -5.52 1.84
C SER A 448 -9.59 -5.02 2.89
N ASP A 449 -8.32 -4.90 2.49
CA ASP A 449 -7.38 -4.03 3.21
C ASP A 449 -7.83 -2.55 3.13
N ASP A 450 -7.20 -1.68 3.91
CA ASP A 450 -7.43 -0.23 3.83
C ASP A 450 -6.89 0.34 2.52
N SER A 451 -7.64 1.29 1.94
CA SER A 451 -7.09 2.14 0.88
C SER A 451 -5.86 2.91 1.35
N PRO A 452 -5.00 3.39 0.43
CA PRO A 452 -4.07 4.48 0.71
C PRO A 452 -4.80 5.68 1.35
N PRO A 453 -4.09 6.51 2.13
CA PRO A 453 -4.70 7.68 2.77
C PRO A 453 -5.06 8.73 1.72
N LEU A 454 -6.25 9.30 1.84
CA LEU A 454 -6.64 10.56 1.22
C LEU A 454 -6.48 11.67 2.25
N LEU A 455 -5.65 12.66 1.96
CA LEU A 455 -5.28 13.68 2.92
C LEU A 455 -6.05 14.98 2.66
N MET A 456 -6.54 15.61 3.72
CA MET A 456 -7.03 16.98 3.65
C MET A 456 -5.86 17.95 3.92
N PRO A 457 -5.48 18.83 2.97
CA PRO A 457 -4.36 19.77 3.17
C PRO A 457 -4.86 21.01 3.90
N THR A 458 -4.82 21.05 5.24
CA THR A 458 -5.52 22.15 5.94
C THR A 458 -4.80 22.80 7.10
N THR A 459 -3.48 22.60 7.28
CA THR A 459 -2.73 23.40 8.28
C THR A 459 -2.04 24.58 7.59
N TYR A 460 -2.57 25.78 7.82
CA TYR A 460 -2.01 27.06 7.41
C TYR A 460 -1.10 27.60 8.51
N GLU A 461 0.17 27.87 8.18
CA GLU A 461 1.10 28.53 9.11
C GLU A 461 1.10 30.03 8.84
N ILE A 462 0.53 30.82 9.74
CA ILE A 462 0.50 32.29 9.64
C ILE A 462 1.64 32.84 10.50
N GLN A 463 2.66 33.41 9.88
CA GLN A 463 3.77 34.04 10.58
C GLN A 463 3.47 35.53 10.81
N LEU A 464 3.45 35.96 12.06
CA LEU A 464 3.39 37.38 12.39
C LEU A 464 4.79 37.98 12.31
N SER A 465 4.98 39.00 11.47
CA SER A 465 6.23 39.74 11.37
C SER A 465 6.02 41.24 11.45
N ALA A 466 7.06 41.96 11.87
CA ALA A 466 7.08 43.43 11.84
C ALA A 466 7.60 43.97 10.49
N ASN A 467 8.35 43.15 9.73
CA ASN A 467 8.96 43.46 8.42
C ASN A 467 8.89 42.22 7.49
N LEU A 468 8.98 42.41 6.17
CA LEU A 468 9.10 41.31 5.21
C LEU A 468 10.38 40.49 5.46
N GLY A 469 10.24 39.18 5.70
CA GLY A 469 11.36 38.23 5.81
C GLY A 469 12.04 38.15 7.19
N GLU A 470 11.61 38.92 8.20
CA GLU A 470 12.11 38.79 9.58
C GLU A 470 11.11 38.08 10.49
N VAL A 471 11.54 37.00 11.13
CA VAL A 471 10.82 36.39 12.26
C VAL A 471 10.97 37.32 13.46
N SER A 472 9.88 37.97 13.89
CA SER A 472 9.93 38.99 14.93
C SER A 472 9.53 38.42 16.29
N SER A 473 10.41 38.51 17.28
CA SER A 473 10.08 38.17 18.68
C SER A 473 9.05 39.11 19.32
N LEU A 474 8.69 40.21 18.64
CA LEU A 474 7.66 41.16 19.08
C LEU A 474 6.28 40.53 19.21
N TYR A 475 6.00 39.47 18.46
CA TYR A 475 4.72 38.75 18.50
C TYR A 475 4.83 37.41 19.20
N SER A 476 5.88 37.17 19.99
CA SER A 476 6.08 35.92 20.73
C SER A 476 5.15 35.84 21.94
N ARG A 477 4.39 34.75 22.06
CA ARG A 477 3.40 34.54 23.15
C ARG A 477 2.37 35.66 23.27
N GLU A 478 1.99 36.25 22.15
CA GLU A 478 0.93 37.25 22.10
C GLU A 478 -0.43 36.57 21.94
N PRO A 479 -1.47 37.01 22.67
CA PRO A 479 -2.81 36.46 22.52
C PRO A 479 -3.41 36.87 21.16
N TYR A 480 -4.02 35.91 20.48
CA TYR A 480 -4.74 36.12 19.23
C TYR A 480 -6.13 35.48 19.27
N LEU A 481 -7.02 36.00 18.44
CA LEU A 481 -8.32 35.39 18.13
C LEU A 481 -8.38 35.09 16.64
N ILE A 482 -8.78 33.87 16.27
CA ILE A 482 -9.16 33.56 14.90
C ILE A 482 -10.68 33.70 14.79
N LYS A 483 -11.14 34.40 13.76
CA LYS A 483 -12.56 34.44 13.41
C LYS A 483 -12.80 33.81 12.04
N LYS A 484 -13.96 33.16 11.91
CA LYS A 484 -14.54 32.68 10.65
C LYS A 484 -15.91 33.31 10.51
N GLU A 485 -16.17 33.97 9.39
CA GLU A 485 -17.42 34.71 9.15
C GLU A 485 -17.78 35.68 10.30
N GLY A 486 -16.76 36.31 10.90
CA GLY A 486 -16.90 37.25 12.02
C GLY A 486 -17.13 36.63 13.40
N GLY A 487 -17.34 35.31 13.50
CA GLY A 487 -17.43 34.59 14.77
C GLY A 487 -16.06 34.11 15.25
N VAL A 488 -15.73 34.27 16.54
CA VAL A 488 -14.47 33.76 17.11
C VAL A 488 -14.51 32.23 17.16
N ILE A 489 -13.58 31.57 16.45
CA ILE A 489 -13.42 30.11 16.42
C ILE A 489 -12.24 29.62 17.24
N ARG A 490 -11.23 30.46 17.48
CA ARG A 490 -10.06 30.10 18.30
C ARG A 490 -9.56 31.29 19.10
N ALA A 491 -9.10 31.03 20.33
CA ALA A 491 -8.37 31.98 21.16
C ALA A 491 -7.14 31.28 21.75
N ALA A 492 -5.95 31.76 21.43
CA ALA A 492 -4.69 31.15 21.87
C ALA A 492 -3.55 32.17 21.91
N GLU A 493 -2.36 31.74 22.35
CA GLU A 493 -1.13 32.53 22.27
C GLU A 493 -0.28 32.04 21.10
N THR A 494 0.38 32.96 20.42
CA THR A 494 1.37 32.63 19.38
C THR A 494 2.53 31.84 19.98
N ASP A 495 3.24 31.08 19.15
CA ASP A 495 4.42 30.37 19.61
C ASP A 495 5.61 31.30 19.94
N ALA A 496 6.75 30.72 20.32
CA ALA A 496 7.95 31.48 20.66
C ALA A 496 8.49 32.35 19.50
N THR A 497 8.06 32.08 18.27
CA THR A 497 8.47 32.76 17.03
C THR A 497 7.41 33.69 16.46
N GLY A 498 6.22 33.77 17.08
CA GLY A 498 5.11 34.58 16.59
C GLY A 498 4.26 33.90 15.52
N THR A 499 4.24 32.57 15.49
CA THR A 499 3.50 31.78 14.51
C THR A 499 2.11 31.41 15.04
N ILE A 500 1.12 31.43 14.14
CA ILE A 500 -0.25 30.98 14.35
C ILE A 500 -0.50 29.82 13.39
N LEU A 501 -0.94 28.68 13.91
CA LEU A 501 -1.42 27.58 13.07
C LEU A 501 -2.94 27.72 12.93
N LEU A 502 -3.42 27.84 11.70
CA LEU A 502 -4.83 27.83 11.37
C LEU A 502 -5.17 26.52 10.68
N ARG A 503 -6.07 25.73 11.26
CA ARG A 503 -6.73 24.65 10.53
C ARG A 503 -8.01 25.16 9.90
N CYS A 504 -8.19 24.91 8.61
CA CYS A 504 -9.35 25.41 7.87
C CYS A 504 -9.86 24.36 6.90
N ALA A 505 -11.07 23.86 7.14
CA ALA A 505 -11.76 22.92 6.24
C ALA A 505 -12.54 23.63 5.11
N ASP A 506 -12.68 24.95 5.16
CA ASP A 506 -13.42 25.73 4.15
C ASP A 506 -12.61 26.92 3.66
N PRO A 507 -11.72 26.75 2.67
CA PRO A 507 -10.92 27.87 2.15
C PRO A 507 -11.77 28.96 1.48
N THR A 508 -13.09 28.75 1.29
CA THR A 508 -13.98 29.76 0.71
C THR A 508 -14.61 30.68 1.75
N ALA A 509 -14.50 30.36 3.05
CA ALA A 509 -15.02 31.20 4.12
C ALA A 509 -14.09 32.39 4.42
N ASN A 510 -14.68 33.47 4.94
CA ASN A 510 -13.91 34.65 5.35
C ASN A 510 -13.25 34.41 6.70
N TYR A 511 -11.92 34.24 6.72
CA TYR A 511 -11.14 34.15 7.95
C TYR A 511 -10.51 35.49 8.32
N SER A 512 -10.39 35.77 9.61
CA SER A 512 -9.59 36.88 10.14
C SER A 512 -8.81 36.49 11.39
N VAL A 513 -7.68 37.15 11.62
CA VAL A 513 -6.90 37.04 12.85
C VAL A 513 -6.90 38.39 13.55
N CYS A 514 -7.27 38.40 14.82
CA CYS A 514 -7.17 39.55 15.69
C CYS A 514 -6.00 39.37 16.67
N VAL A 515 -4.97 40.20 16.56
CA VAL A 515 -3.78 40.19 17.44
C VAL A 515 -3.45 41.63 17.83
N LEU A 516 -3.06 41.85 19.09
CA LEU A 516 -2.82 43.21 19.65
C LEU A 516 -3.98 44.21 19.42
N GLY A 517 -5.22 43.72 19.37
CA GLY A 517 -6.42 44.54 19.14
C GLY A 517 -6.62 45.01 17.70
N GLN A 518 -5.86 44.47 16.74
CA GLN A 518 -6.02 44.74 15.31
C GLN A 518 -6.47 43.48 14.58
N GLU A 519 -7.43 43.61 13.66
CA GLU A 519 -8.03 42.51 12.90
C GLU A 519 -7.53 42.51 11.44
N TYR A 520 -7.11 41.33 10.98
CA TYR A 520 -6.51 41.09 9.67
C TYR A 520 -7.29 40.01 8.94
N MET A 521 -7.85 40.30 7.76
CA MET A 521 -8.50 39.31 6.90
C MET A 521 -7.46 38.38 6.23
N LEU A 522 -7.75 37.09 6.16
CA LEU A 522 -6.91 36.11 5.48
C LEU A 522 -7.46 35.84 4.09
N ASP A 523 -6.61 35.94 3.07
CA ASP A 523 -6.94 35.46 1.72
C ASP A 523 -6.50 34.01 1.59
N MET A 524 -7.47 33.12 1.42
CA MET A 524 -7.28 31.67 1.40
C MET A 524 -7.30 31.12 -0.03
N THR A 525 -7.38 31.98 -1.06
CA THR A 525 -7.68 31.59 -2.46
C THR A 525 -6.47 31.27 -3.33
N ASP A 526 -5.23 31.47 -2.88
CA ASP A 526 -4.01 31.38 -3.72
C ASP A 526 -3.24 30.04 -3.62
N PHE A 527 -3.83 29.00 -3.01
CA PHE A 527 -3.21 27.68 -2.88
C PHE A 527 -3.77 26.66 -3.89
N SER A 528 -3.46 26.87 -5.17
CA SER A 528 -3.51 25.80 -6.17
C SER A 528 -2.08 25.32 -6.48
N ASP A 529 -1.65 24.29 -5.75
CA ASP A 529 -0.52 23.34 -5.94
C ASP A 529 0.77 23.85 -6.64
N PRO A 530 1.95 23.66 -6.02
CA PRO A 530 2.90 22.77 -6.68
C PRO A 530 3.79 21.93 -5.73
N ALA A 531 3.54 20.63 -5.70
CA ALA A 531 4.55 19.56 -5.68
C ALA A 531 5.70 19.61 -4.63
N ASP A 532 5.42 19.14 -3.41
CA ASP A 532 6.44 18.73 -2.45
C ASP A 532 6.11 17.36 -1.83
N ALA A 533 6.84 16.33 -2.27
CA ALA A 533 6.70 14.94 -1.86
C ALA A 533 7.18 14.62 -0.42
N GLN A 534 7.07 15.57 0.52
CA GLN A 534 7.61 15.41 1.88
C GLN A 534 6.75 16.00 3.02
N GLY A 535 5.52 16.46 2.76
CA GLY A 535 4.61 16.87 3.84
C GLY A 535 5.07 18.11 4.60
N GLN A 536 5.54 19.14 3.91
CA GLN A 536 5.86 20.43 4.54
C GLN A 536 4.61 21.34 4.65
N GLN A 537 4.57 22.07 5.77
CA GLN A 537 3.63 23.15 6.08
C GLN A 537 3.92 24.37 5.19
N GLU A 538 2.89 24.98 4.60
CA GLU A 538 3.05 26.18 3.77
C GLU A 538 2.67 27.45 4.55
N ARG A 539 3.45 28.52 4.33
CA ARG A 539 3.54 29.72 5.19
C ARG A 539 2.86 30.95 4.57
N LEU A 540 1.94 31.57 5.30
CA LEU A 540 1.33 32.88 5.02
C LEU A 540 2.04 33.99 5.83
N GLY A 541 2.48 35.06 5.16
CA GLY A 541 3.06 36.26 5.79
C GLY A 541 2.07 37.43 5.80
N LEU A 542 2.09 38.26 6.85
CA LEU A 542 1.13 39.34 7.08
C LEU A 542 1.53 40.67 6.39
N LEU A 543 0.63 41.19 5.52
CA LEU A 543 0.42 42.57 5.03
C LEU A 543 1.15 43.12 3.78
N GLY A 544 0.36 43.79 2.93
CA GLY A 544 0.78 44.54 1.74
C GLY A 544 0.66 46.07 1.86
N TYR A 545 1.52 46.80 1.12
CA TYR A 545 1.20 47.94 0.23
C TYR A 545 2.47 48.46 -0.52
N ASP A 546 2.29 48.77 -1.81
CA ASP A 546 3.09 49.50 -2.84
C ASP A 546 4.65 49.55 -2.84
N GLY A 547 5.22 49.13 -3.99
CA GLY A 547 6.52 49.63 -4.47
C GLY A 547 7.19 48.78 -5.56
N LEU A 548 7.06 49.17 -6.83
CA LEU A 548 7.86 48.65 -7.96
C LEU A 548 9.36 48.92 -7.76
N ILE A 549 10.22 47.89 -7.76
CA ILE A 549 11.64 48.01 -8.15
C ILE A 549 12.08 46.74 -8.90
N GLU A 550 12.46 46.90 -10.17
CA GLU A 550 13.32 45.95 -10.90
C GLU A 550 14.71 45.94 -10.27
N THR A 551 15.27 44.76 -9.99
CA THR A 551 16.71 44.51 -10.21
C THR A 551 17.00 43.01 -10.28
N ASP A 552 17.96 42.70 -11.14
CA ASP A 552 18.27 41.39 -11.67
C ASP A 552 19.52 40.77 -10.99
N ILE A 553 19.51 39.43 -10.94
CA ILE A 553 20.61 38.44 -10.83
C ILE A 553 21.16 37.99 -9.45
N SER A 554 20.93 36.67 -9.24
CA SER A 554 21.70 35.61 -8.55
C SER A 554 21.79 35.58 -7.02
N ASP A 555 20.88 34.85 -6.37
CA ASP A 555 21.16 33.56 -5.69
C ASP A 555 19.83 32.96 -5.19
N LYS A 556 19.85 31.70 -4.78
CA LYS A 556 18.71 30.76 -4.60
C LYS A 556 17.47 31.22 -3.78
N HIS A 557 16.33 30.60 -4.11
CA HIS A 557 15.05 30.43 -3.38
C HIS A 557 13.97 31.53 -3.44
N ALA A 558 12.84 31.11 -4.03
CA ALA A 558 11.43 31.52 -3.84
C ALA A 558 11.08 33.02 -3.86
N GLN A 559 10.49 33.44 -4.99
CA GLN A 559 9.64 34.61 -5.10
C GLN A 559 8.32 34.35 -4.37
N ILE A 560 7.90 35.25 -3.49
CA ILE A 560 6.57 35.28 -2.87
C ILE A 560 5.79 36.40 -3.57
N LEU A 561 4.74 36.05 -4.31
CA LEU A 561 3.77 37.02 -4.85
C LEU A 561 2.68 37.31 -3.80
N ALA A 562 2.13 38.53 -3.85
CA ALA A 562 1.35 39.16 -2.79
C ALA A 562 -0.15 38.85 -2.81
N ALA A 563 -0.77 38.72 -1.62
CA ALA A 563 -2.23 38.82 -1.42
C ALA A 563 -2.61 40.20 -0.81
N ASN A 564 -3.68 40.81 -1.31
CA ASN A 564 -4.15 42.16 -0.92
C ASN A 564 -5.14 42.09 0.26
N LEU A 565 -4.81 42.75 1.37
CA LEU A 565 -5.69 42.97 2.52
C LEU A 565 -6.43 44.30 2.38
N TYR A 566 -7.76 44.33 2.34
CA TYR A 566 -8.57 45.57 2.42
C TYR A 566 -9.00 45.86 3.86
N ARG A 567 -8.75 47.09 4.32
CA ARG A 567 -9.22 47.63 5.62
C ARG A 567 -10.69 48.08 5.46
N SER A 568 -11.61 47.55 6.26
CA SER A 568 -12.98 48.09 6.29
C SER A 568 -13.00 49.43 7.05
N GLU A 569 -13.04 50.54 6.33
CA GLU A 569 -13.41 51.84 6.91
C GLU A 569 -14.92 51.89 7.10
N GLN A 570 -15.39 51.96 8.35
CA GLN A 570 -16.67 52.60 8.66
C GLN A 570 -16.66 53.25 10.06
N ASP A 571 -16.83 54.57 10.02
CA ASP A 571 -17.35 55.51 11.03
C ASP A 571 -16.56 55.83 12.30
N LEU A 572 -15.79 56.93 12.22
CA LEU A 572 -15.48 57.81 13.34
C LEU A 572 -16.72 58.64 13.74
N PRO A 573 -16.87 58.96 15.03
CA PRO A 573 -16.78 60.37 15.39
C PRO A 573 -15.84 60.64 16.57
N THR A 574 -15.13 61.75 16.41
CA THR A 574 -14.32 62.51 17.37
C THR A 574 -15.07 62.88 18.65
N GLU A 575 -14.49 62.63 19.82
CA GLU A 575 -14.22 63.67 20.84
C GLU A 575 -13.40 63.16 22.04
N LYS A 576 -12.71 64.12 22.67
CA LYS A 576 -11.63 64.02 23.67
C LYS A 576 -12.07 63.42 25.01
N TYR A 577 -11.22 62.61 25.64
CA TYR A 577 -11.08 62.62 27.09
C TYR A 577 -9.61 62.69 27.53
N SER A 578 -9.40 63.61 28.46
CA SER A 578 -8.15 64.00 29.10
C SER A 578 -7.49 62.84 29.84
N LEU A 579 -6.15 62.80 29.79
CA LEU A 579 -5.29 62.02 30.67
C LEU A 579 -5.60 62.34 32.14
N ASP A 580 -5.80 61.30 32.96
CA ASP A 580 -5.71 61.36 34.41
C ASP A 580 -4.23 61.10 34.83
N PRO A 581 -3.54 62.03 35.51
CA PRO A 581 -2.11 61.91 35.82
C PRO A 581 -1.74 60.90 36.93
N ASN A 582 -2.67 60.10 37.46
CA ASN A 582 -2.46 59.36 38.71
C ASN A 582 -2.40 57.84 38.58
N ILE A 583 -1.61 57.30 37.64
CA ILE A 583 -1.10 55.93 37.75
C ILE A 583 0.42 55.94 37.54
N SER A 584 1.11 56.69 38.40
CA SER A 584 2.50 56.48 38.75
C SER A 584 2.56 55.89 40.16
N SER A 585 2.61 54.56 40.26
CA SER A 585 3.32 53.82 41.31
C SER A 585 2.99 52.34 41.21
N SER A 586 3.78 51.56 40.47
CA SER A 586 4.08 50.13 40.76
C SER A 586 4.84 49.45 39.59
N ILE A 587 5.73 50.15 38.88
CA ILE A 587 6.67 49.48 37.96
C ILE A 587 8.04 50.13 38.14
N ASP A 588 8.68 49.81 39.26
CA ASP A 588 10.11 50.01 39.43
C ASP A 588 10.64 49.07 40.52
N LYS A 589 10.88 47.81 40.14
CA LYS A 589 11.79 46.87 40.83
C LYS A 589 11.85 45.54 40.08
N LYS A 590 12.60 45.53 38.97
CA LYS A 590 13.47 44.42 38.54
C LYS A 590 14.17 44.78 37.22
N ILE A 591 15.06 45.77 37.28
CA ILE A 591 16.25 45.80 36.43
C ILE A 591 17.43 46.18 37.35
N LYS A 592 18.16 45.15 37.77
CA LYS A 592 19.59 45.19 38.06
C LYS A 592 20.15 43.82 37.78
#